data_AF-A0A4R1GFE7-F1
#
_entry.id   AF-A0A4R1GFE7-F1
#
_cell.length_a   1.000
_cell.length_b   1.000
_cell.length_c   1.000
_cell.angle_alpha   90.00
_cell.angle_beta   90.00
_cell.angle_gamma   90.00
#
_symmetry.space_group_name_H-M   'P 1'
#
loop_
_entity.id
_entity.type
_entity.pdbx_description
1 polymer ?
#
loop_
_entity_poly.entity_id
_entity_poly.type
_entity_poly.pdbx_seq_one_letter_code
_entity_poly.pdbx_strand_id
1 'polypeptide(L)'
;MNGDSILLQKLRDIEEKLQSLEHQINLVYYSRYYPSFGVFYELGLSKEQVDKLYDILDKFMEILESGETFSRIELEKALSEVGIGYQSLKSIFNAFWEESKYRPVIVTYLKDIMKLFKSIPSEYHRIWKEIEETERKNS
;
A
#
# COMPACT_ATOMS: atom_id res chain seq x y z
N MET A 1 28.12 -29.61 -21.96
CA MET A 1 27.47 -28.52 -21.21
C MET A 1 26.12 -29.04 -20.73
N ASN A 2 25.94 -29.37 -19.43
CA ASN A 2 24.57 -29.56 -18.88
C ASN A 2 24.48 -29.74 -17.36
N GLY A 3 25.47 -30.35 -16.69
CA GLY A 3 25.39 -30.60 -15.23
C GLY A 3 25.46 -29.32 -14.38
N ASP A 4 26.50 -28.52 -14.58
CA ASP A 4 26.75 -27.32 -13.78
C ASP A 4 25.69 -26.24 -13.97
N SER A 5 25.15 -26.10 -15.20
CA SER A 5 24.08 -25.14 -15.50
C SER A 5 22.77 -25.48 -14.78
N ILE A 6 22.45 -26.76 -14.63
CA ILE A 6 21.24 -27.21 -13.92
C ILE A 6 21.39 -27.00 -12.42
N LEU A 7 22.59 -27.26 -11.86
CA LEU A 7 22.87 -27.04 -10.45
C LEU A 7 22.81 -25.55 -10.09
N LEU A 8 23.41 -24.68 -10.91
CA LEU A 8 23.33 -23.22 -10.73
C LEU A 8 21.89 -22.71 -10.78
N GLN A 9 21.06 -23.26 -11.69
CA GLN A 9 19.65 -22.87 -11.73
C GLN A 9 18.90 -23.28 -10.47
N LYS A 10 19.08 -24.53 -10.00
CA LYS A 10 18.45 -25.00 -8.77
C LYS A 10 18.87 -24.20 -7.54
N LEU A 11 20.13 -23.77 -7.46
CA LEU A 11 20.61 -22.92 -6.38
C LEU A 11 19.89 -21.57 -6.38
N ARG A 12 19.78 -20.92 -7.54
CA ARG A 12 19.02 -19.66 -7.68
C ARG A 12 17.56 -19.82 -7.27
N ASP A 13 16.89 -20.89 -7.72
CA ASP A 13 15.49 -21.15 -7.35
C ASP A 13 15.32 -21.37 -5.83
N ILE A 14 16.32 -21.95 -5.15
CA ILE A 14 16.30 -22.14 -3.69
C ILE A 14 16.52 -20.80 -2.98
N GLU A 15 17.47 -19.99 -3.45
CA GLU A 15 17.75 -18.66 -2.89
C GLU A 15 16.51 -17.75 -2.99
N GLU A 16 15.84 -17.73 -4.14
CA GLU A 16 14.59 -16.97 -4.34
C GLU A 16 13.48 -17.44 -3.39
N LYS A 17 13.35 -18.75 -3.18
CA LYS A 17 12.37 -19.31 -2.22
C LYS A 17 12.70 -18.96 -0.78
N LEU A 18 13.98 -19.00 -0.39
CA LEU A 18 14.41 -18.62 0.96
C LEU A 18 14.11 -17.14 1.22
N GLN A 19 14.46 -16.26 0.28
CA GLN A 19 14.15 -14.83 0.40
C GLN A 19 12.64 -14.57 0.50
N SER A 20 11.83 -15.28 -0.28
CA SER A 20 10.37 -15.20 -0.20
C SER A 20 9.86 -15.65 1.17
N LEU A 21 10.35 -16.78 1.69
CA LEU A 21 9.96 -17.28 3.02
C LEU A 21 10.37 -16.32 4.14
N GLU A 22 11.59 -15.78 4.09
CA GLU A 22 12.08 -14.79 5.05
C GLU A 22 11.18 -13.54 5.05
N HIS A 23 10.78 -13.06 3.88
CA HIS A 23 9.83 -11.96 3.75
C HIS A 23 8.48 -12.29 4.39
N GLN A 24 7.89 -13.44 4.08
CA GLN A 24 6.61 -13.86 4.66
C GLN A 24 6.68 -14.00 6.18
N ILE A 25 7.78 -14.56 6.71
CA ILE A 25 8.01 -14.65 8.16
C ILE A 25 8.07 -13.26 8.79
N ASN A 26 8.77 -12.32 8.16
CA ASN A 26 8.86 -10.94 8.65
C ASN A 26 7.48 -10.27 8.66
N LEU A 27 6.67 -10.44 7.61
CA LEU A 27 5.31 -9.91 7.57
C LEU A 27 4.45 -10.44 8.74
N VAL A 28 4.50 -11.75 8.99
CA VAL A 28 3.77 -12.37 10.11
C VAL A 28 4.28 -11.86 11.45
N TYR A 29 5.60 -11.79 11.64
CA TYR A 29 6.21 -11.34 12.90
C TYR A 29 5.81 -9.90 13.24
N TYR A 30 5.93 -8.99 12.27
CA TYR A 30 5.66 -7.57 12.47
C TYR A 30 4.17 -7.20 12.43
N SER A 31 3.30 -8.07 11.90
CA SER A 31 1.84 -7.83 11.88
C SER A 31 1.23 -7.57 13.26
N ARG A 32 1.88 -8.03 14.33
CA ARG A 32 1.50 -7.79 15.73
C ARG A 32 1.65 -6.32 16.15
N TYR A 33 2.52 -5.58 15.47
CA TYR A 33 2.84 -4.18 15.77
C TYR A 33 2.30 -3.24 14.69
N TYR A 34 2.24 -3.72 13.45
CA TYR A 34 1.87 -2.96 12.27
C TYR A 34 0.78 -3.71 11.48
N PRO A 35 -0.51 -3.33 11.61
CA PRO A 35 -1.61 -3.95 10.87
C PRO A 35 -1.35 -4.10 9.36
N SER A 36 -0.63 -3.16 8.75
CA SER A 36 -0.30 -3.18 7.33
C SER A 36 0.53 -4.40 6.93
N PHE A 37 1.41 -4.89 7.81
CA PHE A 37 2.20 -6.10 7.55
C PHE A 37 1.32 -7.35 7.51
N GLY A 38 0.26 -7.40 8.33
CA GLY A 38 -0.76 -8.45 8.25
C GLY A 38 -1.51 -8.40 6.92
N VAL A 39 -1.91 -7.20 6.49
CA VAL A 39 -2.56 -7.01 5.18
C VAL A 39 -1.64 -7.41 4.03
N PHE A 40 -0.35 -7.05 4.07
CA PHE A 40 0.61 -7.44 3.03
C PHE A 40 0.77 -8.97 2.94
N TYR A 41 0.75 -9.65 4.09
CA TYR A 41 0.81 -11.11 4.17
C TYR A 41 -0.45 -11.75 3.56
N GLU A 42 -1.64 -11.27 3.95
CA GLU A 42 -2.92 -11.78 3.43
C GLU A 42 -3.07 -11.56 1.91
N LEU A 43 -2.54 -10.46 1.40
CA LEU A 43 -2.52 -10.14 -0.02
C LEU A 43 -1.40 -10.87 -0.78
N GLY A 44 -0.49 -11.58 -0.09
CA GLY A 44 0.63 -12.27 -0.70
C GLY A 44 1.62 -11.35 -1.41
N LEU A 45 1.79 -10.12 -0.93
CA LEU A 45 2.68 -9.16 -1.58
C LEU A 45 4.14 -9.60 -1.45
N SER A 46 4.86 -9.60 -2.57
CA SER A 46 6.31 -9.81 -2.57
C SER A 46 7.03 -8.65 -1.90
N LYS A 47 8.29 -8.86 -1.50
CA LYS A 47 9.14 -7.80 -0.97
C LYS A 47 9.23 -6.61 -1.93
N GLU A 48 9.46 -6.88 -3.22
CA GLU A 48 9.54 -5.86 -4.26
C GLU A 48 8.24 -5.06 -4.40
N GLN A 49 7.07 -5.69 -4.26
CA GLN A 49 5.79 -4.99 -4.32
C GLN A 49 5.58 -4.08 -3.11
N VAL A 50 6.00 -4.52 -1.91
CA VAL A 50 5.93 -3.70 -0.69
C VAL A 50 6.89 -2.52 -0.78
N ASP A 51 8.13 -2.74 -1.24
CA ASP A 51 9.11 -1.66 -1.42
C ASP A 51 8.58 -0.62 -2.41
N LYS A 52 8.09 -1.04 -3.58
CA LYS A 52 7.51 -0.13 -4.57
C LYS A 52 6.23 0.57 -4.12
N LEU A 53 5.41 -0.08 -3.28
CA LEU A 53 4.24 0.56 -2.69
C LEU A 53 4.66 1.77 -1.86
N TYR A 54 5.68 1.62 -1.02
CA TYR A 54 6.22 2.72 -0.23
C TYR A 54 6.82 3.81 -1.13
N ASP A 55 7.66 3.44 -2.12
CA ASP A 55 8.24 4.39 -3.07
C ASP A 55 7.16 5.24 -3.78
N ILE A 56 6.06 4.60 -4.21
CA ILE A 56 4.94 5.29 -4.86
C ILE A 56 4.29 6.27 -3.87
N LEU A 57 3.97 5.83 -2.66
CA LEU A 57 3.28 6.66 -1.68
C LEU A 57 4.16 7.82 -1.19
N ASP A 58 5.47 7.61 -1.06
CA ASP A 58 6.44 8.66 -0.75
C ASP A 58 6.48 9.72 -1.86
N LYS A 59 6.49 9.30 -3.13
CA LYS A 59 6.38 10.23 -4.26
C LYS A 59 5.10 11.07 -4.21
N PHE A 60 3.97 10.46 -3.84
CA PHE A 60 2.70 11.21 -3.71
C PHE A 60 2.67 12.11 -2.46
N MET A 61 3.39 11.76 -1.40
CA MET A 61 3.64 12.67 -0.27
C MET A 61 4.46 13.89 -0.72
N GLU A 62 5.53 13.70 -1.48
CA GLU A 62 6.36 14.80 -2.01
C GLU A 62 5.54 15.77 -2.86
N ILE A 63 4.62 15.26 -3.69
CA ILE A 63 3.67 16.09 -4.47
C ILE A 63 2.81 16.95 -3.56
N LEU A 64 2.32 16.41 -2.44
CA LEU A 64 1.51 17.20 -1.49
C LEU A 64 2.35 18.20 -0.71
N GLU A 65 3.59 17.86 -0.37
CA GLU A 65 4.52 18.73 0.35
C GLU A 65 4.98 19.92 -0.50
N SER A 66 5.03 19.78 -1.83
CA SER A 66 5.30 20.90 -2.74
C SER A 66 4.12 21.88 -2.88
N GLY A 67 2.96 21.54 -2.30
CA GLY A 67 1.71 22.32 -2.42
C GLY A 67 0.89 21.95 -3.65
N GLU A 68 1.31 20.95 -4.42
CA GLU A 68 0.52 20.38 -5.52
C GLU A 68 -0.51 19.37 -4.99
N THR A 69 -1.33 18.85 -5.91
CA THR A 69 -2.35 17.85 -5.61
C THR A 69 -2.35 16.78 -6.68
N PHE A 70 -2.91 15.61 -6.38
CA PHE A 70 -3.04 14.51 -7.32
C PHE A 70 -4.47 13.98 -7.37
N SER A 71 -4.81 13.31 -8.46
CA SER A 71 -6.09 12.63 -8.65
C SER A 71 -6.04 11.16 -8.24
N ARG A 72 -7.20 10.60 -7.88
CA ARG A 72 -7.38 9.17 -7.59
C ARG A 72 -6.81 8.27 -8.70
N ILE A 73 -7.03 8.68 -9.95
CA ILE A 73 -6.65 7.91 -11.15
C ILE A 73 -5.13 7.81 -11.26
N GLU A 74 -4.40 8.88 -10.97
CA GLU A 74 -2.93 8.88 -11.03
C GLU A 74 -2.33 7.92 -10.00
N LEU A 75 -2.84 7.94 -8.77
CA LEU A 75 -2.39 7.03 -7.72
C LEU A 75 -2.74 5.57 -8.02
N GLU A 76 -3.99 5.30 -8.42
CA GLU A 76 -4.40 3.93 -8.77
C GLU A 76 -3.64 3.37 -9.96
N LYS A 77 -3.34 4.21 -10.96
CA LYS A 77 -2.52 3.80 -12.10
C LYS A 77 -1.12 3.40 -11.64
N ALA A 78 -0.44 4.26 -10.86
CA ALA A 78 0.91 3.97 -10.36
C ALA A 78 0.94 2.67 -9.54
N LEU A 79 -0.05 2.46 -8.68
CA LEU A 79 -0.14 1.24 -7.87
C LEU A 79 -0.48 -0.01 -8.70
N SER A 80 -1.31 0.13 -9.74
CA SER A 80 -1.62 -0.99 -10.63
C SER A 80 -0.41 -1.49 -11.42
N GLU A 81 0.56 -0.61 -11.73
CA GLU A 81 1.80 -0.97 -12.42
C GLU A 81 2.68 -1.93 -11.57
N VAL A 82 2.45 -1.99 -10.26
CA VAL A 82 3.14 -2.91 -9.33
C VAL A 82 2.22 -4.03 -8.83
N GLY A 83 1.06 -4.22 -9.47
CA GLY A 83 0.11 -5.28 -9.16
C GLY A 83 -0.80 -5.00 -7.97
N ILE A 84 -0.85 -3.74 -7.49
CA ILE A 84 -1.75 -3.34 -6.40
C ILE A 84 -3.01 -2.73 -7.00
N GLY A 85 -4.08 -3.54 -7.03
CA GLY A 85 -5.38 -3.10 -7.50
C GLY A 85 -6.21 -2.37 -6.45
N TYR A 86 -7.34 -1.81 -6.88
CA TYR A 86 -8.26 -1.05 -6.02
C TYR A 86 -8.71 -1.80 -4.76
N GLN A 87 -9.03 -3.10 -4.84
CA GLN A 87 -9.47 -3.86 -3.66
C GLN A 87 -8.33 -4.04 -2.64
N SER A 88 -7.11 -4.32 -3.11
CA SER A 88 -5.92 -4.38 -2.27
C SER A 88 -5.64 -3.04 -1.61
N LEU A 89 -5.77 -1.95 -2.37
CA LEU A 89 -5.53 -0.59 -1.90
C LEU A 89 -6.45 -0.21 -0.72
N LYS A 90 -7.73 -0.62 -0.75
CA LYS A 90 -8.66 -0.38 0.37
C LYS A 90 -8.15 -0.94 1.69
N SER A 91 -7.75 -2.21 1.69
CA SER A 91 -7.25 -2.86 2.91
C SER A 91 -5.96 -2.20 3.39
N ILE A 92 -5.07 -1.86 2.45
CA ILE A 92 -3.80 -1.18 2.75
C ILE A 92 -4.06 0.19 3.39
N PHE A 93 -4.95 1.01 2.82
CA PHE A 93 -5.26 2.34 3.36
C PHE A 93 -5.94 2.29 4.72
N ASN A 94 -6.81 1.31 4.96
CA ASN A 94 -7.38 1.11 6.30
C ASN A 94 -6.29 0.80 7.33
N ALA A 95 -5.36 -0.10 7.02
CA ALA A 95 -4.26 -0.44 7.91
C ALA A 95 -3.30 0.75 8.12
N PHE A 96 -2.93 1.47 7.05
CA PHE A 96 -2.10 2.67 7.18
C PHE A 96 -2.76 3.79 7.96
N TRP A 97 -4.08 3.94 7.87
CA TRP A 97 -4.80 4.91 8.68
C TRP A 97 -4.69 4.62 10.18
N GLU A 98 -4.78 3.34 10.57
CA GLU A 98 -4.59 2.89 11.96
C GLU A 98 -3.16 3.11 12.44
N GLU A 99 -2.18 2.97 11.55
CA GLU A 99 -0.77 3.26 11.82
C GLU A 99 -0.43 4.77 11.71
N SER A 100 -1.40 5.61 11.36
CA SER A 100 -1.19 7.03 11.06
C SER A 100 -0.14 7.31 9.97
N LYS A 101 0.05 6.38 9.04
CA LYS A 101 0.92 6.53 7.87
C LYS A 101 0.16 7.09 6.69
N TYR A 102 0.82 7.92 5.89
CA TYR A 102 0.31 8.46 4.62
C TYR A 102 -1.06 9.14 4.72
N ARG A 103 -1.44 9.68 5.88
CA ARG A 103 -2.74 10.35 6.08
C ARG A 103 -3.03 11.42 5.02
N PRO A 104 -2.09 12.32 4.64
CA PRO A 104 -2.36 13.31 3.60
C PRO A 104 -2.71 12.70 2.24
N VAL A 105 -2.03 11.63 1.84
CA VAL A 105 -2.31 10.89 0.60
C VAL A 105 -3.68 10.25 0.67
N ILE A 106 -4.00 9.55 1.77
CA ILE A 106 -5.31 8.90 1.96
C ILE A 106 -6.45 9.94 1.95
N VAL A 107 -6.28 11.07 2.64
CA VAL A 107 -7.27 12.15 2.67
C VAL A 107 -7.50 12.72 1.27
N THR A 108 -6.43 13.02 0.54
CA THR A 108 -6.51 13.57 -0.83
C THR A 108 -7.23 12.60 -1.76
N TYR A 109 -6.86 11.33 -1.69
CA TYR A 109 -7.49 10.25 -2.45
C TYR A 109 -9.01 10.15 -2.16
N LEU A 110 -9.41 10.15 -0.89
CA LEU A 110 -10.83 10.06 -0.51
C LEU A 110 -11.62 11.33 -0.88
N LYS A 111 -11.00 12.52 -0.77
CA LYS A 111 -11.64 13.77 -1.20
C LYS A 111 -11.92 13.76 -2.70
N ASP A 112 -11.01 13.22 -3.52
CA ASP A 112 -11.24 13.09 -4.95
C ASP A 112 -12.38 12.11 -5.27
N ILE A 113 -12.46 10.97 -4.55
CA ILE A 113 -13.61 10.06 -4.63
C ILE A 113 -14.91 10.79 -4.29
N MET A 114 -14.97 11.48 -3.14
CA MET A 114 -16.17 12.22 -2.72
C MET A 114 -16.56 13.29 -3.76
N LYS A 115 -15.58 14.00 -4.32
CA LYS A 115 -15.82 15.02 -5.33
C LYS A 115 -16.48 14.45 -6.58
N LEU A 116 -16.00 13.30 -7.06
CA LEU A 116 -16.46 12.66 -8.29
C LEU A 116 -17.79 11.90 -8.10
N PHE A 117 -17.89 11.08 -7.05
CA PHE A 117 -19.01 10.15 -6.86
C PHE A 117 -20.06 10.65 -5.87
N LYS A 118 -19.83 11.78 -5.21
CA LYS A 118 -20.70 12.34 -4.14
C LYS A 118 -21.02 11.33 -3.03
N SER A 119 -20.14 10.34 -2.87
CA SER A 119 -20.25 9.25 -1.91
C SER A 119 -18.86 8.65 -1.68
N ILE A 120 -18.70 7.98 -0.54
CA ILE A 120 -17.48 7.27 -0.17
C ILE A 120 -17.82 5.78 -0.07
N PRO A 121 -16.97 4.87 -0.58
CA PRO A 121 -17.12 3.43 -0.36
C PRO A 121 -17.25 3.08 1.12
N SER A 122 -18.10 2.10 1.44
CA SER A 122 -18.45 1.77 2.82
C SER A 122 -17.24 1.39 3.68
N GLU A 123 -16.21 0.83 3.05
CA GLU A 123 -14.95 0.45 3.70
C GLU A 123 -14.17 1.65 4.24
N TYR A 124 -14.43 2.85 3.72
CA TYR A 124 -13.79 4.10 4.15
C TYR A 124 -14.69 4.98 5.02
N HIS A 125 -15.93 4.56 5.34
CA HIS A 125 -16.85 5.37 6.15
C HIS A 125 -16.25 5.77 7.50
N ARG A 126 -15.50 4.88 8.15
CA ARG A 126 -14.83 5.18 9.43
C ARG A 126 -13.81 6.31 9.25
N ILE A 127 -12.90 6.16 8.28
CA ILE A 127 -11.87 7.15 7.96
C ILE A 127 -12.51 8.48 7.61
N TRP A 128 -13.51 8.47 6.72
CA TRP A 128 -14.18 9.68 6.27
C TRP A 128 -14.84 10.46 7.41
N LYS A 129 -15.49 9.75 8.34
CA LYS A 129 -16.07 10.39 9.53
C LYS A 129 -15.02 11.10 10.38
N GLU A 130 -13.85 10.47 10.59
CA GLU A 130 -12.74 11.07 11.33
C GLU A 130 -12.17 12.31 10.62
N ILE A 131 -12.10 12.28 9.28
CA ILE A 131 -11.69 13.44 8.46
C ILE A 131 -12.66 14.60 8.67
N GLU A 132 -13.97 14.37 8.52
CA GLU A 132 -14.98 15.43 8.70
C GLU A 132 -14.96 16.01 10.12
N GLU A 133 -14.81 15.17 11.14
CA GLU A 133 -14.71 15.63 12.54
C GLU A 133 -13.48 16.50 12.77
N THR A 134 -12.36 16.18 12.13
CA THR A 134 -11.12 16.96 12.22
C THR A 134 -11.27 18.31 11.54
N GLU A 135 -11.88 18.36 10.35
CA GLU A 135 -12.08 19.61 9.61
C GLU A 135 -13.05 20.56 10.33
N ARG A 136 -14.13 20.03 10.93
CA ARG A 136 -15.06 20.83 11.73
C ARG A 136 -14.43 21.47 12.96
N LYS A 137 -13.42 20.83 13.56
CA LYS A 137 -12.68 21.39 14.72
C LYS A 137 -11.70 22.49 14.32
N ASN A 138 -11.28 22.51 13.06
CA ASN A 138 -10.30 23.46 12.52
C ASN A 138 -10.95 24.60 11.72
N SER A 139 -12.29 24.63 11.65
CA SER A 139 -13.10 25.68 11.01
C SER A 139 -13.68 26.62 12.06
#